data_AF-A0A3F3PV53-F1
#
_entry.id   AF-A0A3F3PV53-F1
#
_cell.length_a   1.000
_cell.length_b   1.000
_cell.length_c   1.000
_cell.angle_alpha   90.00
_cell.angle_beta   90.00
_cell.angle_gamma   90.00
#
_symmetry.space_group_name_H-M   'P 1'
#
loop_
_entity.id
_entity.type
_entity.pdbx_description
1 polymer ?
#
loop_
_entity_poly.entity_id
_entity_poly.type
_entity_poly.pdbx_seq_one_letter_code
_entity_poly.pdbx_strand_id
1 'polypeptide(L)'
;MTSSAEGPMQSPPLPGDADAPPTFQEWYSFDALANCWSLLPSSTPVTCDESTMPASDKAKLKNPALNLVTWNVDAFAKFPDDRMAGIISTIRSQTPPPNILFFQEIPKAALFYLLNDPWIRENWYSNEGNLSNYGGHVFMTVILLSKLSFGRDSQEPDKACIGPVWRVKYPSKFERDALCCDVFMPPFATRVRLVNVHLDSLALQPSRRPRQLAIVANSLRCAGHGFVAGDFNPVLPEDDSLVAANGLVDVWNELHPDEPGFTWGLDGREPFPPGRLDKVAVLGLKGQEMDILRPGALESAGQGLLRRQLDTPVPWSDHSGLKCCLRLAEEPLLPAHPLVERVRLQLDAYDKARNGRLQYPQYILSINASNKHPPQLLHTPPASDVHDAHVYVIRLFVRTTWLIVVSYCREHERESDLTEQSLPKMVVVTPVPPYGLWKCL
;
A
#
# COMPACT_ATOMS: atom_id res chain seq x y z
N MET A 1 -43.83 -11.47 -1.76
CA MET A 1 -42.86 -10.57 -1.10
C MET A 1 -41.69 -11.42 -0.64
N THR A 2 -40.70 -11.60 -1.51
CA THR A 2 -39.47 -12.34 -1.20
C THR A 2 -38.53 -11.37 -0.50
N SER A 3 -38.29 -11.64 0.78
CA SER A 3 -37.29 -10.97 1.61
C SER A 3 -35.91 -11.21 1.00
N SER A 4 -35.26 -10.15 0.54
CA SER A 4 -33.86 -10.15 0.14
C SER A 4 -33.04 -10.26 1.41
N ALA A 5 -32.42 -11.42 1.65
CA ALA A 5 -31.46 -11.59 2.72
C ALA A 5 -30.25 -10.67 2.47
N GLU A 6 -30.06 -9.67 3.34
CA GLU A 6 -28.83 -8.89 3.40
C GLU A 6 -27.67 -9.85 3.70
N GLY A 7 -26.69 -9.90 2.79
CA GLY A 7 -25.47 -10.66 3.00
C GLY A 7 -24.68 -10.10 4.20
N PRO A 8 -23.99 -10.93 4.98
CA PRO A 8 -23.26 -10.49 6.17
C PRO A 8 -22.10 -9.56 5.80
N MET A 9 -21.93 -8.48 6.59
CA MET A 9 -20.74 -7.62 6.59
C MET A 9 -19.47 -8.48 6.49
N GLN A 10 -18.71 -8.34 5.42
CA GLN A 10 -17.31 -8.78 5.46
C GLN A 10 -16.54 -7.75 6.27
N SER A 11 -16.28 -8.09 7.54
CA SER A 11 -15.32 -7.40 8.40
C SER A 11 -14.05 -7.07 7.60
N PRO A 12 -13.44 -5.89 7.76
CA PRO A 12 -12.21 -5.58 7.06
C PRO A 12 -11.18 -6.69 7.31
N PRO A 13 -10.43 -7.12 6.30
CA PRO A 13 -9.32 -8.05 6.54
C PRO A 13 -8.28 -7.28 7.37
N LEU A 14 -8.16 -7.64 8.64
CA LEU A 14 -7.27 -7.00 9.60
C LEU A 14 -6.10 -7.94 9.91
N PRO A 15 -4.90 -7.41 10.13
CA PRO A 15 -3.78 -8.21 10.60
C PRO A 15 -4.03 -8.73 12.02
N GLY A 16 -3.55 -9.94 12.33
CA GLY A 16 -3.70 -10.59 13.64
C GLY A 16 -2.61 -10.22 14.66
N ASP A 17 -1.96 -9.06 14.50
CA ASP A 17 -0.86 -8.61 15.36
C ASP A 17 -1.39 -8.23 16.77
N ALA A 18 -1.03 -9.02 17.79
CA ALA A 18 -1.55 -8.85 19.16
C ALA A 18 -1.13 -7.54 19.84
N ASP A 19 0.01 -6.95 19.44
CA ASP A 19 0.51 -5.66 19.92
C ASP A 19 0.00 -4.47 19.09
N ALA A 20 -0.92 -4.72 18.15
CA ALA A 20 -1.45 -3.70 17.24
C ALA A 20 -2.98 -3.81 17.04
N PRO A 21 -3.79 -3.77 18.12
CA PRO A 21 -5.23 -3.94 18.01
C PRO A 21 -5.89 -2.78 17.24
N PRO A 22 -6.82 -3.06 16.32
CA PRO A 22 -7.61 -2.04 15.64
C PRO A 22 -8.72 -1.50 16.55
N THR A 23 -8.97 -0.20 16.48
CA THR A 23 -10.08 0.49 17.15
C THR A 23 -10.91 1.21 16.09
N PHE A 24 -12.10 0.70 15.78
CA PHE A 24 -13.00 1.29 14.79
C PHE A 24 -13.59 2.61 15.29
N GLN A 25 -13.74 3.55 14.37
CA GLN A 25 -14.46 4.81 14.58
C GLN A 25 -15.41 5.07 13.40
N GLU A 26 -16.29 6.04 13.55
CA GLU A 26 -17.27 6.39 12.52
C GLU A 26 -16.76 7.51 11.62
N TRP A 27 -17.33 7.58 10.42
CA TRP A 27 -17.23 8.77 9.57
C TRP A 27 -18.24 9.83 10.00
N TYR A 28 -17.93 11.08 9.69
CA TYR A 28 -18.82 12.22 9.90
C TYR A 28 -19.06 12.96 8.59
N SER A 29 -20.28 13.47 8.44
CA SER A 29 -20.65 14.45 7.41
C SER A 29 -21.30 15.65 8.07
N PHE A 30 -21.05 16.85 7.57
CA PHE A 30 -21.73 18.03 8.07
C PHE A 30 -23.21 18.02 7.63
N ASP A 31 -24.12 18.17 8.58
CA ASP A 31 -25.54 18.41 8.37
C ASP A 31 -25.79 19.92 8.41
N ALA A 32 -26.11 20.50 7.25
CA ALA A 32 -26.37 21.93 7.12
C ALA A 32 -27.66 22.38 7.83
N LEU A 33 -28.65 21.50 7.99
CA LEU A 33 -29.91 21.82 8.67
C LEU A 33 -29.71 21.84 10.18
N ALA A 34 -28.99 20.85 10.71
CA ALA A 34 -28.66 20.78 12.14
C ALA A 34 -27.45 21.67 12.53
N ASN A 35 -26.71 22.19 11.54
CA ASN A 35 -25.48 22.96 11.68
C ASN A 35 -24.44 22.25 12.57
N CYS A 36 -24.29 20.94 12.38
CA CYS A 36 -23.37 20.11 13.14
C CYS A 36 -22.82 18.96 12.30
N TRP A 37 -21.70 18.38 12.73
CA TRP A 37 -21.20 17.12 12.15
C TRP A 37 -22.01 15.96 12.70
N SER A 38 -22.69 15.24 11.82
CA SER A 38 -23.48 14.05 12.16
C SER A 38 -22.72 12.77 11.83
N LEU A 39 -22.95 11.74 12.63
CA LEU A 39 -22.41 10.42 12.38
C LEU A 39 -22.96 9.89 11.06
N LEU A 40 -22.08 9.30 10.27
CA LEU A 40 -22.44 8.65 9.02
C LEU A 40 -22.65 7.16 9.29
N PRO A 41 -23.89 6.63 9.18
CA PRO A 41 -24.13 5.21 9.37
C PRO A 41 -23.29 4.37 8.41
N SER A 42 -22.75 3.27 8.91
CA SER A 42 -22.06 2.25 8.11
C SER A 42 -22.91 1.83 6.90
N SER A 43 -22.32 1.85 5.71
CA SER A 43 -22.94 1.42 4.45
C SER A 43 -22.30 0.11 3.95
N THR A 44 -23.11 -0.76 3.33
CA THR A 44 -22.64 -1.98 2.69
C THR A 44 -22.20 -1.69 1.25
N PRO A 45 -20.94 -1.96 0.87
CA PRO A 45 -20.54 -1.95 -0.52
C PRO A 45 -21.24 -3.11 -1.23
N VAL A 46 -21.99 -2.81 -2.29
CA VAL A 46 -22.54 -3.85 -3.16
C VAL A 46 -21.44 -4.23 -4.16
N THR A 47 -21.03 -5.50 -4.14
CA THR A 47 -20.08 -6.03 -5.12
C THR A 47 -20.80 -6.29 -6.44
N CYS A 48 -20.32 -5.72 -7.54
CA CYS A 48 -20.72 -6.14 -8.88
C CYS A 48 -19.96 -7.40 -9.26
N ASP A 49 -20.68 -8.47 -9.65
CA ASP A 49 -20.08 -9.72 -10.10
C ASP A 49 -19.45 -9.53 -11.50
N GLU A 50 -18.12 -9.68 -11.58
CA GLU A 50 -17.34 -9.49 -12.80
C GLU A 50 -17.80 -10.38 -13.97
N SER A 51 -18.46 -11.50 -13.66
CA SER A 51 -18.94 -12.50 -14.61
C SER A 51 -20.21 -12.09 -15.37
N THR A 52 -20.92 -11.05 -14.93
CA THR A 52 -22.20 -10.62 -15.54
C THR A 52 -22.11 -9.37 -16.42
N MET A 53 -20.95 -8.70 -16.47
CA MET A 53 -20.76 -7.46 -17.24
C MET A 53 -20.31 -7.73 -18.69
N PRO A 54 -20.95 -7.12 -19.71
CA PRO A 54 -20.51 -7.20 -21.10
C PRO A 54 -19.09 -6.64 -21.28
N ALA A 55 -18.27 -7.30 -22.11
CA ALA A 55 -16.88 -6.89 -22.37
C ALA A 55 -16.75 -5.46 -22.95
N SER A 56 -17.79 -4.92 -23.61
CA SER A 56 -17.81 -3.56 -24.14
C SER A 56 -17.92 -2.48 -23.06
N ASP A 57 -18.48 -2.81 -21.89
CA ASP A 57 -18.65 -1.87 -20.78
C ASP A 57 -17.42 -1.85 -19.87
N LYS A 58 -16.69 -2.98 -19.78
CA LYS A 58 -15.38 -3.07 -19.12
C LYS A 58 -14.33 -2.10 -19.72
N ALA A 59 -14.39 -1.84 -21.02
CA ALA A 59 -13.44 -0.96 -21.72
C ALA A 59 -13.70 0.54 -21.52
N LYS A 60 -14.88 0.94 -21.02
CA LYS A 60 -15.26 2.36 -20.85
C LYS A 60 -15.06 2.89 -19.43
N LEU A 61 -15.04 2.03 -18.40
CA LEU A 61 -14.95 2.48 -17.03
C LEU A 61 -13.49 2.63 -16.58
N LYS A 62 -13.01 3.88 -16.57
CA LYS A 62 -11.70 4.19 -15.97
C LYS A 62 -11.85 4.26 -14.47
N ASN A 63 -11.05 3.48 -13.74
CA ASN A 63 -10.96 3.61 -12.28
C ASN A 63 -10.64 5.06 -11.91
N PRO A 64 -11.36 5.69 -10.98
CA PRO A 64 -11.07 7.06 -10.57
C PRO A 64 -9.66 7.15 -9.99
N ALA A 65 -8.98 8.28 -10.23
CA ALA A 65 -7.67 8.53 -9.64
C ALA A 65 -7.83 8.87 -8.15
N LEU A 66 -6.85 8.45 -7.35
CA LEU A 66 -6.73 8.83 -5.95
C LEU A 66 -5.75 10.00 -5.88
N ASN A 67 -6.27 11.21 -5.74
CA ASN A 67 -5.51 12.45 -5.66
C ASN A 67 -5.32 12.81 -4.19
N LEU A 68 -4.19 12.40 -3.64
CA LEU A 68 -3.81 12.61 -2.26
C LEU A 68 -3.11 13.97 -2.10
N VAL A 69 -3.44 14.68 -1.01
CA VAL A 69 -2.50 15.60 -0.37
C VAL A 69 -2.23 15.12 1.06
N THR A 70 -0.96 15.06 1.46
CA THR A 70 -0.57 14.83 2.85
C THR A 70 0.31 15.94 3.39
N TRP A 71 0.11 16.35 4.65
CA TRP A 71 0.84 17.46 5.26
C TRP A 71 0.88 17.36 6.80
N ASN A 72 2.08 17.34 7.38
CA ASN A 72 2.27 17.63 8.81
C ASN A 72 2.08 19.13 9.03
N VAL A 73 1.12 19.52 9.88
CA VAL A 73 0.75 20.95 10.03
C VAL A 73 1.45 21.66 11.18
N ASP A 74 2.45 21.05 11.82
CA ASP A 74 3.19 21.59 12.96
C ASP A 74 2.26 22.00 14.12
N ALA A 75 2.07 21.11 15.10
CA ALA A 75 1.15 21.36 16.19
C ALA A 75 1.60 22.48 17.14
N PHE A 76 2.90 22.80 17.14
CA PHE A 76 3.53 23.57 18.20
C PHE A 76 3.78 25.03 17.80
N ALA A 77 3.78 25.36 16.51
CA ALA A 77 3.85 26.75 16.07
C ALA A 77 2.59 27.57 16.41
N LYS A 78 2.82 28.89 16.58
CA LYS A 78 1.78 29.89 16.87
C LYS A 78 0.75 29.99 15.74
N PHE A 79 -0.42 30.54 16.06
CA PHE A 79 -1.51 30.82 15.11
C PHE A 79 -1.98 29.58 14.31
N PRO A 80 -2.27 28.44 14.99
CA PRO A 80 -2.59 27.18 14.30
C PRO A 80 -3.79 27.26 13.37
N ASP A 81 -4.80 28.07 13.69
CA ASP A 81 -5.99 28.31 12.87
C ASP A 81 -5.68 29.15 11.62
N ASP A 82 -4.97 30.27 11.76
CA ASP A 82 -4.54 31.08 10.61
C ASP A 82 -3.59 30.30 9.68
N ARG A 83 -2.68 29.50 10.24
CA ARG A 83 -1.77 28.64 9.44
C ARG A 83 -2.55 27.56 8.69
N MET A 84 -3.50 26.93 9.37
CA MET A 84 -4.39 25.95 8.73
C MET A 84 -5.19 26.57 7.59
N ALA A 85 -5.65 27.82 7.73
CA ALA A 85 -6.31 28.55 6.64
C ALA A 85 -5.43 28.68 5.39
N GLY A 86 -4.14 29.00 5.57
CA GLY A 86 -3.16 29.07 4.49
C GLY A 86 -2.94 27.72 3.78
N ILE A 87 -2.82 26.65 4.56
CA ILE A 87 -2.71 25.27 4.05
C ILE A 87 -3.95 24.90 3.24
N ILE A 88 -5.16 25.07 3.81
CA ILE A 88 -6.42 24.74 3.12
C ILE A 88 -6.61 25.57 1.84
N SER A 89 -6.29 26.86 1.87
CA SER A 89 -6.33 27.71 0.67
C SER A 89 -5.43 27.20 -0.45
N THR A 90 -4.23 26.74 -0.09
CA THR A 90 -3.26 26.16 -1.02
C THR A 90 -3.73 24.82 -1.58
N ILE A 91 -4.29 23.96 -0.73
CA ILE A 91 -4.84 22.65 -1.15
C ILE A 91 -5.99 22.84 -2.13
N ARG A 92 -6.88 23.80 -1.86
CA ARG A 92 -8.05 24.08 -2.71
C ARG A 92 -7.68 24.57 -4.11
N SER A 93 -6.52 25.18 -4.30
CA SER A 93 -6.07 25.67 -5.62
C SER A 93 -5.35 24.61 -6.46
N GLN A 94 -5.15 23.40 -5.93
CA GLN A 94 -4.41 22.35 -6.64
C GLN A 94 -5.21 21.78 -7.82
N THR A 95 -4.48 21.45 -8.89
CA THR A 95 -5.00 20.75 -10.08
C THR A 95 -4.12 19.52 -10.36
N PRO A 96 -4.71 18.32 -10.58
CA PRO A 96 -6.13 18.01 -10.39
C PRO A 96 -6.57 18.22 -8.93
N PRO A 97 -7.87 18.46 -8.67
CA PRO A 97 -8.34 18.70 -7.33
C PRO A 97 -8.08 17.47 -6.45
N PRO A 98 -7.60 17.67 -5.21
CA PRO A 98 -7.39 16.58 -4.27
C PRO A 98 -8.73 15.98 -3.86
N ASN A 99 -8.77 14.68 -3.68
CA ASN A 99 -9.94 13.96 -3.18
C ASN A 99 -9.68 13.22 -1.87
N ILE A 100 -8.42 13.12 -1.44
CA ILE A 100 -8.01 12.56 -0.15
C ILE A 100 -7.06 13.55 0.53
N LEU A 101 -7.33 13.92 1.78
CA LEU A 101 -6.45 14.76 2.58
C LEU A 101 -6.00 14.03 3.83
N PHE A 102 -4.69 13.94 4.05
CA PHE A 102 -4.07 13.36 5.23
C PHE A 102 -3.31 14.42 5.99
N PHE A 103 -3.74 14.72 7.20
CA PHE A 103 -3.02 15.65 8.06
C PHE A 103 -2.41 14.94 9.27
N GLN A 104 -1.20 15.35 9.62
CA GLN A 104 -0.54 14.99 10.86
C GLN A 104 -0.40 16.24 11.74
N GLU A 105 -0.22 16.02 13.05
CA GLU A 105 -0.03 17.10 14.01
C GLU A 105 -1.13 18.17 14.01
N ILE A 106 -2.40 17.80 13.83
CA ILE A 106 -3.49 18.77 13.97
C ILE A 106 -3.67 19.12 15.45
N PRO A 107 -3.43 20.37 15.92
CA PRO A 107 -3.81 20.80 17.27
C PRO A 107 -5.29 21.17 17.35
N LYS A 108 -5.84 21.25 18.56
CA LYS A 108 -7.28 21.49 18.80
C LYS A 108 -7.84 22.70 18.06
N ALA A 109 -7.10 23.81 18.05
CA ALA A 109 -7.52 25.04 17.38
C ALA A 109 -7.55 24.89 15.84
N ALA A 110 -6.61 24.16 15.25
CA ALA A 110 -6.62 23.86 13.82
C ALA A 110 -7.74 22.87 13.46
N LEU A 111 -8.03 21.86 14.30
CA LEU A 111 -9.19 20.99 14.06
C LEU A 111 -10.49 21.79 14.14
N PHE A 112 -10.62 22.67 15.14
CA PHE A 112 -11.79 23.54 15.25
C PHE A 112 -11.96 24.41 14.00
N TYR A 113 -10.89 25.03 13.51
CA TYR A 113 -10.93 25.76 12.24
C TYR A 113 -11.37 24.86 11.08
N LEU A 114 -10.72 23.71 10.91
CA LEU A 114 -10.97 22.76 9.82
C LEU A 114 -12.45 22.31 9.79
N LEU A 115 -13.02 21.96 10.95
CA LEU A 115 -14.41 21.54 11.07
C LEU A 115 -15.43 22.69 10.94
N ASN A 116 -14.98 23.95 11.00
CA ASN A 116 -15.79 25.14 10.78
C ASN A 116 -15.63 25.75 9.37
N ASP A 117 -14.63 25.34 8.61
CA ASP A 117 -14.41 25.83 7.26
C ASP A 117 -15.58 25.43 6.33
N PRO A 118 -16.21 26.38 5.61
CA PRO A 118 -17.35 26.09 4.75
C PRO A 118 -17.03 25.09 3.63
N TRP A 119 -15.84 25.18 3.03
CA TRP A 119 -15.44 24.27 1.95
C TRP A 119 -15.27 22.84 2.46
N ILE A 120 -14.73 22.67 3.67
CA ILE A 120 -14.65 21.36 4.34
C ILE A 120 -16.04 20.79 4.64
N ARG A 121 -16.90 21.57 5.30
CA ARG A 121 -18.26 21.14 5.67
C ARG A 121 -19.08 20.68 4.47
N GLU A 122 -19.03 21.46 3.41
CA GLU A 122 -19.81 21.20 2.20
C GLU A 122 -19.28 19.98 1.46
N ASN A 123 -17.96 19.86 1.29
CA ASN A 123 -17.37 18.97 0.28
C ASN A 123 -16.68 17.71 0.82
N TRP A 124 -16.54 17.53 2.14
CA TRP A 124 -15.70 16.46 2.70
C TRP A 124 -16.41 15.62 3.78
N TYR A 125 -16.14 14.33 3.76
CA TYR A 125 -16.31 13.44 4.91
C TYR A 125 -15.08 13.55 5.81
N SER A 126 -15.26 13.42 7.11
CA SER A 126 -14.20 13.53 8.12
C SER A 126 -14.23 12.36 9.08
N ASN A 127 -13.07 11.84 9.48
CA ASN A 127 -13.01 10.84 10.53
C ASN A 127 -13.30 11.46 11.92
N GLU A 128 -13.31 12.79 12.02
CA GLU A 128 -13.63 13.55 13.24
C GLU A 128 -14.80 14.50 13.03
N GLY A 129 -15.77 14.50 13.95
CA GLY A 129 -16.88 15.45 13.95
C GLY A 129 -16.82 16.50 15.06
N ASN A 130 -15.95 16.31 16.05
CA ASN A 130 -15.80 17.23 17.18
C ASN A 130 -14.43 17.00 17.88
N LEU A 131 -14.21 17.60 19.05
CA LEU A 131 -12.92 17.57 19.75
C LEU A 131 -12.77 16.42 20.78
N SER A 132 -13.74 15.52 20.91
CA SER A 132 -13.79 14.48 21.96
C SER A 132 -12.64 13.47 21.86
N ASN A 133 -12.19 13.17 20.65
CA ASN A 133 -11.22 12.12 20.39
C ASN A 133 -9.76 12.52 20.68
N TYR A 134 -9.51 13.76 21.12
CA TYR A 134 -8.17 14.17 21.54
C TYR A 134 -7.67 13.40 22.75
N GLY A 135 -8.53 12.88 23.64
CA GLY A 135 -8.10 11.97 24.71
C GLY A 135 -7.00 12.46 25.67
N GLY A 136 -6.69 13.77 25.67
CA GLY A 136 -5.55 14.36 26.40
C GLY A 136 -4.30 14.63 25.54
N HIS A 137 -4.24 14.12 24.31
CA HIS A 137 -3.17 14.39 23.35
C HIS A 137 -3.16 15.88 22.94
N VAL A 138 -1.98 16.36 22.55
CA VAL A 138 -1.77 17.75 22.10
C VAL A 138 -2.14 17.97 20.63
N PHE A 139 -2.06 16.90 19.83
CA PHE A 139 -2.45 16.88 18.42
C PHE A 139 -2.98 15.50 18.02
N MET A 140 -3.47 15.39 16.79
CA MET A 140 -3.93 14.13 16.21
C MET A 140 -3.74 14.04 14.69
N THR A 141 -4.03 12.87 14.13
CA THR A 141 -4.11 12.63 12.67
C THR A 141 -5.56 12.72 12.17
N VAL A 142 -5.75 13.29 10.98
CA VAL A 142 -7.07 13.46 10.34
C VAL A 142 -7.03 12.94 8.91
N ILE A 143 -8.10 12.26 8.49
CA ILE A 143 -8.37 11.92 7.08
C ILE A 143 -9.66 12.62 6.66
N LEU A 144 -9.61 13.29 5.50
CA LEU A 144 -10.79 13.78 4.81
C LEU A 144 -10.93 13.11 3.44
N LEU A 145 -12.15 12.72 3.09
CA LEU A 145 -12.50 12.15 1.77
C LEU A 145 -13.52 13.03 1.06
N SER A 146 -13.27 13.40 -0.20
CA SER A 146 -14.15 14.30 -0.95
C SER A 146 -15.47 13.63 -1.32
N LYS A 147 -16.60 14.28 -1.01
CA LYS A 147 -17.96 13.83 -1.39
C LYS A 147 -18.19 13.81 -2.91
N LEU A 148 -17.33 14.50 -3.67
CA LEU A 148 -17.37 14.51 -5.14
C LEU A 148 -16.81 13.21 -5.74
N SER A 149 -15.77 12.63 -5.13
CA SER A 149 -15.13 11.41 -5.63
C SER A 149 -15.55 10.15 -4.87
N PHE A 150 -16.04 10.32 -3.64
CA PHE A 150 -16.42 9.24 -2.75
C PHE A 150 -17.91 9.30 -2.42
N GLY A 151 -18.59 8.17 -2.58
CA GLY A 151 -20.01 7.97 -2.29
C GLY A 151 -20.22 7.02 -1.12
N ARG A 152 -21.47 6.82 -0.71
CA ARG A 152 -21.85 5.91 0.38
C ARG A 152 -22.27 4.53 -0.10
N ASP A 153 -22.91 4.48 -1.27
CA ASP A 153 -23.44 3.26 -1.86
C ASP A 153 -22.98 3.13 -3.32
N SER A 154 -23.23 1.97 -3.89
CA SER A 154 -22.89 1.65 -5.27
C SER A 154 -23.83 2.31 -6.30
N GLN A 155 -24.77 3.17 -5.86
CA GLN A 155 -25.74 3.82 -6.74
C GLN A 155 -25.14 5.01 -7.49
N GLU A 156 -23.93 5.44 -7.10
CA GLU A 156 -23.11 6.40 -7.81
C GLU A 156 -21.99 5.65 -8.56
N PRO A 157 -22.24 5.08 -9.75
CA PRO A 157 -21.35 4.10 -10.41
C PRO A 157 -19.97 4.64 -10.75
N ASP A 158 -19.81 5.97 -10.81
CA ASP A 158 -18.55 6.65 -11.12
C ASP A 158 -17.72 6.99 -9.86
N LYS A 159 -18.27 6.83 -8.65
CA LYS A 159 -17.59 7.15 -7.39
C LYS A 159 -17.09 5.90 -6.67
N ALA A 160 -15.99 6.06 -5.95
CA ALA A 160 -15.54 5.04 -5.01
C ALA A 160 -16.42 5.05 -3.76
N CYS A 161 -16.85 3.89 -3.26
CA CYS A 161 -17.60 3.85 -2.01
C CYS A 161 -16.64 3.97 -0.82
N ILE A 162 -17.01 4.78 0.19
CA ILE A 162 -16.28 4.82 1.45
C ILE A 162 -16.51 3.52 2.23
N GLY A 163 -15.44 3.01 2.83
CA GLY A 163 -15.47 1.89 3.77
C GLY A 163 -15.26 2.34 5.22
N PRO A 164 -15.03 1.39 6.12
CA PRO A 164 -14.80 1.69 7.54
C PRO A 164 -13.52 2.48 7.74
N VAL A 165 -13.46 3.20 8.87
CA VAL A 165 -12.29 3.93 9.37
C VAL A 165 -11.94 3.44 10.77
N TRP A 166 -10.65 3.29 11.05
CA TRP A 166 -10.16 2.78 12.32
C TRP A 166 -8.75 3.25 12.61
N ARG A 167 -8.35 3.19 13.88
CA ARG A 167 -6.98 3.43 14.31
C ARG A 167 -6.31 2.12 14.68
N VAL A 168 -5.03 1.99 14.37
CA VAL A 168 -4.19 0.87 14.82
C VAL A 168 -3.16 1.43 15.79
N LYS A 169 -3.33 1.13 17.08
CA LYS A 169 -2.36 1.50 18.11
C LYS A 169 -1.21 0.52 18.05
N TYR A 170 -0.04 0.95 17.61
CA TYR A 170 1.18 0.15 17.56
C TYR A 170 2.18 0.55 18.66
N PRO A 171 3.25 -0.23 18.91
CA PRO A 171 4.29 0.18 19.83
C PRO A 171 4.93 1.53 19.44
N SER A 172 4.90 2.50 20.34
CA SER A 172 5.31 3.89 20.09
C SER A 172 5.81 4.54 21.39
N LYS A 173 6.84 5.39 21.31
CA LYS A 173 7.26 6.25 22.42
C LYS A 173 6.51 7.59 22.48
N PHE A 174 5.88 7.99 21.38
CA PHE A 174 5.17 9.28 21.26
C PHE A 174 3.65 9.09 21.09
N GLU A 175 3.12 7.96 21.56
CA GLU A 175 1.68 7.64 21.48
C GLU A 175 1.09 7.75 20.05
N ARG A 176 1.91 7.48 19.03
CA ARG A 176 1.56 7.43 17.62
C ARG A 176 0.62 6.24 17.32
N ASP A 177 -0.21 6.43 16.29
CA ASP A 177 -1.05 5.39 15.70
C ASP A 177 -1.02 5.47 14.17
N ALA A 178 -1.58 4.45 13.51
CA ALA A 178 -1.95 4.52 12.10
C ALA A 178 -3.46 4.72 11.97
N LEU A 179 -3.88 5.81 11.33
CA LEU A 179 -5.27 6.06 10.99
C LEU A 179 -5.57 5.47 9.61
N CYS A 180 -6.39 4.43 9.60
CA CYS A 180 -6.68 3.62 8.43
C CYS A 180 -8.12 3.83 7.97
N CYS A 181 -8.36 3.78 6.66
CA CYS A 181 -9.67 3.52 6.12
C CYS A 181 -9.60 2.69 4.85
N ASP A 182 -10.71 2.06 4.50
CA ASP A 182 -10.86 1.41 3.19
C ASP A 182 -11.75 2.27 2.28
N VAL A 183 -11.47 2.22 0.98
CA VAL A 183 -12.39 2.68 -0.09
C VAL A 183 -12.55 1.56 -1.10
N PHE A 184 -13.67 1.55 -1.81
CA PHE A 184 -14.02 0.52 -2.78
C PHE A 184 -14.14 1.14 -4.17
N MET A 185 -13.18 0.83 -5.03
CA MET A 185 -13.09 1.42 -6.37
C MET A 185 -14.10 0.77 -7.33
N PRO A 186 -14.86 1.56 -8.11
CA PRO A 186 -15.67 1.01 -9.19
C PRO A 186 -14.78 0.48 -10.33
N PRO A 187 -15.29 -0.41 -11.21
CA PRO A 187 -16.62 -1.02 -11.15
C PRO A 187 -16.73 -2.19 -10.17
N PHE A 188 -15.59 -2.79 -9.78
CA PHE A 188 -15.57 -4.10 -9.13
C PHE A 188 -15.57 -4.05 -7.61
N ALA A 189 -15.81 -2.88 -7.03
CA ALA A 189 -15.66 -2.64 -5.59
C ALA A 189 -14.27 -3.09 -5.08
N THR A 190 -13.21 -2.88 -5.88
CA THR A 190 -11.84 -3.25 -5.50
C THR A 190 -11.45 -2.48 -4.25
N ARG A 191 -11.18 -3.21 -3.15
CA ARG A 191 -10.77 -2.60 -1.88
C ARG A 191 -9.38 -1.98 -2.02
N VAL A 192 -9.27 -0.71 -1.65
CA VAL A 192 -8.02 0.01 -1.51
C VAL A 192 -7.94 0.58 -0.11
N ARG A 193 -6.88 0.20 0.62
CA ARG A 193 -6.64 0.67 1.99
C ARG A 193 -5.78 1.93 1.99
N LEU A 194 -6.23 2.96 2.69
CA LEU A 194 -5.55 4.24 2.84
C LEU A 194 -5.08 4.35 4.30
N VAL A 195 -3.81 4.70 4.51
CA VAL A 195 -3.23 4.78 5.86
C VAL A 195 -2.48 6.09 6.07
N ASN A 196 -2.98 6.94 6.95
CA ASN A 196 -2.31 8.15 7.42
C ASN A 196 -1.46 7.83 8.65
N VAL A 197 -0.16 8.13 8.59
CA VAL A 197 0.77 7.91 9.71
C VAL A 197 1.53 9.17 10.08
N HIS A 198 1.88 9.23 11.36
CA HIS A 198 3.01 10.00 11.86
C HIS A 198 3.84 9.02 12.70
N LEU A 199 4.96 8.56 12.17
CA LEU A 199 5.81 7.57 12.85
C LEU A 199 6.61 8.21 14.01
N ASP A 200 7.22 7.38 14.87
CA ASP A 200 8.00 7.88 16.00
C ASP A 200 9.07 8.87 15.54
N SER A 201 9.10 10.04 16.18
CA SER A 201 10.05 11.10 15.90
C SER A 201 11.42 10.82 16.57
N LEU A 202 12.42 11.65 16.29
CA LEU A 202 13.77 11.59 16.88
C LEU A 202 14.57 10.29 16.61
N ALA A 203 15.88 10.38 16.81
CA ALA A 203 16.83 9.28 16.64
C ALA A 203 16.86 8.34 17.86
N LEU A 204 15.72 7.72 18.18
CA LEU A 204 15.58 6.81 19.33
C LEU A 204 16.37 5.52 19.13
N GLN A 205 16.98 5.01 20.20
CA GLN A 205 17.64 3.71 20.23
C GLN A 205 17.03 2.81 21.33
N PRO A 206 16.44 1.64 20.99
CA PRO A 206 16.13 1.19 19.63
C PRO A 206 14.99 2.02 18.99
N SER A 207 15.00 2.12 17.66
CA SER A 207 13.92 2.73 16.89
C SER A 207 12.63 1.90 16.97
N ARG A 208 11.47 2.56 16.94
CA ARG A 208 10.16 1.91 16.83
C ARG A 208 9.63 1.89 15.40
N ARG A 209 10.12 2.79 14.53
CA ARG A 209 9.66 2.95 13.14
C ARG A 209 9.65 1.65 12.33
N PRO A 210 10.65 0.74 12.44
CA PRO A 210 10.60 -0.53 11.74
C PRO A 210 9.37 -1.39 12.07
N ARG A 211 9.01 -1.50 13.35
CA ARG A 211 7.81 -2.26 13.75
C ARG A 211 6.53 -1.53 13.35
N GLN A 212 6.50 -0.20 13.49
CA GLN A 212 5.35 0.63 13.09
C GLN A 212 5.03 0.47 11.60
N LEU A 213 6.03 0.63 10.72
CA LEU A 213 5.81 0.47 9.28
C LEU A 213 5.52 -0.99 8.90
N ALA A 214 6.08 -1.98 9.59
CA ALA A 214 5.77 -3.39 9.34
C ALA A 214 4.30 -3.74 9.62
N ILE A 215 3.73 -3.19 10.69
CA ILE A 215 2.29 -3.35 11.01
C ILE A 215 1.44 -2.73 9.89
N VAL A 216 1.80 -1.53 9.43
CA VAL A 216 1.09 -0.85 8.35
C VAL A 216 1.19 -1.64 7.04
N ALA A 217 2.39 -2.09 6.66
CA ALA A 217 2.60 -2.89 5.47
C ALA A 217 1.83 -4.22 5.51
N ASN A 218 1.74 -4.86 6.68
CA ASN A 218 0.92 -6.06 6.87
C ASN A 218 -0.57 -5.75 6.66
N SER A 219 -1.06 -4.63 7.22
CA SER A 219 -2.42 -4.15 7.00
C SER A 219 -2.72 -3.90 5.51
N LEU A 220 -1.79 -3.32 4.75
CA LEU A 220 -1.94 -3.13 3.31
C LEU A 220 -2.01 -4.48 2.56
N ARG A 221 -1.17 -5.46 2.94
CA ARG A 221 -1.19 -6.81 2.32
C ARG A 221 -2.52 -7.54 2.57
N CYS A 222 -3.12 -7.38 3.74
CA CYS A 222 -4.46 -7.93 4.01
C CYS A 222 -5.54 -7.36 3.09
N ALA A 223 -5.41 -6.10 2.66
CA ALA A 223 -6.33 -5.47 1.70
C ALA A 223 -5.97 -5.78 0.23
N GLY A 224 -4.73 -6.19 -0.05
CA GLY A 224 -4.21 -6.46 -1.40
C GLY A 224 -3.76 -5.20 -2.14
N HIS A 225 -4.46 -4.08 -1.96
CA HIS A 225 -4.14 -2.79 -2.57
C HIS A 225 -4.21 -1.67 -1.53
N GLY A 226 -3.34 -0.67 -1.68
CA GLY A 226 -3.40 0.51 -0.82
C GLY A 226 -2.12 1.33 -0.79
N PHE A 227 -2.15 2.34 0.06
CA PHE A 227 -0.99 3.18 0.32
C PHE A 227 -0.94 3.63 1.77
N VAL A 228 0.27 3.94 2.21
CA VAL A 228 0.55 4.66 3.45
C VAL A 228 1.22 5.98 3.09
N ALA A 229 0.77 7.05 3.74
CA ALA A 229 1.33 8.37 3.53
C ALA A 229 1.34 9.20 4.82
N GLY A 230 2.28 10.15 4.87
CA GLY A 230 2.45 11.07 6.00
C GLY A 230 3.92 11.18 6.41
N ASP A 231 4.14 11.63 7.64
CA ASP A 231 5.47 11.85 8.18
C ASP A 231 6.08 10.53 8.70
N PHE A 232 7.10 10.03 8.00
CA PHE A 232 7.79 8.80 8.37
C PHE A 232 8.94 9.03 9.34
N ASN A 233 9.36 10.29 9.58
CA ASN A 233 10.50 10.63 10.43
C ASN A 233 11.76 9.75 10.20
N PRO A 234 12.24 9.53 8.96
CA PRO A 234 13.46 8.77 8.67
C PRO A 234 14.72 9.52 9.14
N VAL A 235 15.01 9.47 10.44
CA VAL A 235 16.10 10.22 11.07
C VAL A 235 17.28 9.34 11.50
N LEU A 236 17.24 8.04 11.19
CA LEU A 236 18.33 7.09 11.36
C LEU A 236 18.71 6.45 10.02
N PRO A 237 19.98 6.05 9.82
CA PRO A 237 20.41 5.39 8.57
C PRO A 237 19.62 4.12 8.21
N GLU A 238 19.11 3.39 9.20
CA GLU A 238 18.28 2.20 8.98
C GLU A 238 16.92 2.54 8.33
N ASP A 239 16.42 3.77 8.47
CA ASP A 239 15.14 4.21 7.94
C ASP A 239 15.17 4.37 6.41
N ASP A 240 16.34 4.51 5.79
CA ASP A 240 16.51 4.66 4.34
C ASP A 240 15.92 3.48 3.57
N SER A 241 16.07 2.27 4.14
CA SER A 241 15.60 1.02 3.54
C SER A 241 14.19 0.62 3.98
N LEU A 242 13.57 1.37 4.90
CA LEU A 242 12.38 0.92 5.64
C LEU A 242 11.19 0.58 4.74
N VAL A 243 10.96 1.41 3.71
CA VAL A 243 9.88 1.22 2.74
C VAL A 243 10.10 -0.06 1.92
N ALA A 244 11.29 -0.19 1.33
CA ALA A 244 11.65 -1.34 0.50
C ALA A 244 11.74 -2.65 1.30
N ALA A 245 12.25 -2.60 2.54
CA ALA A 245 12.29 -3.75 3.45
C ALA A 245 10.90 -4.29 3.79
N ASN A 246 9.87 -3.45 3.67
CA ASN A 246 8.47 -3.82 3.81
C ASN A 246 7.79 -4.21 2.48
N GLY A 247 8.53 -4.32 1.38
CA GLY A 247 7.98 -4.67 0.07
C GLY A 247 6.98 -3.64 -0.46
N LEU A 248 7.11 -2.39 -0.02
CA LEU A 248 6.35 -1.25 -0.53
C LEU A 248 7.21 -0.49 -1.53
N VAL A 249 6.57 0.24 -2.44
CA VAL A 249 7.25 1.13 -3.39
C VAL A 249 7.13 2.57 -2.89
N ASP A 250 8.26 3.28 -2.75
CA ASP A 250 8.28 4.72 -2.48
C ASP A 250 8.01 5.49 -3.77
N VAL A 251 6.88 6.19 -3.84
CA VAL A 251 6.42 6.86 -5.06
C VAL A 251 7.38 7.96 -5.50
N TRP A 252 8.01 8.67 -4.55
CA TRP A 252 8.97 9.72 -4.89
C TRP A 252 10.20 9.13 -5.59
N ASN A 253 10.74 8.04 -5.05
CA ASN A 253 11.91 7.38 -5.64
C ASN A 253 11.60 6.76 -7.01
N GLU A 254 10.37 6.32 -7.26
CA GLU A 254 9.96 5.78 -8.56
C GLU A 254 9.85 6.87 -9.62
N LEU A 255 9.26 8.02 -9.29
CA LEU A 255 9.02 9.11 -10.24
C LEU A 255 10.22 10.04 -10.41
N HIS A 256 10.98 10.26 -9.33
CA HIS A 256 12.06 11.24 -9.25
C HIS A 256 13.34 10.63 -8.65
N PRO A 257 13.92 9.59 -9.28
CA PRO A 257 15.03 8.81 -8.72
C PRO A 257 16.30 9.62 -8.41
N ASP A 258 16.47 10.75 -9.10
CA ASP A 258 17.64 11.61 -8.98
C ASP A 258 17.38 12.86 -8.11
N GLU A 259 16.17 13.02 -7.56
CA GLU A 259 15.80 14.18 -6.76
C GLU A 259 15.69 13.83 -5.26
N PRO A 260 16.28 14.64 -4.36
CA PRO A 260 16.28 14.35 -2.94
C PRO A 260 14.88 14.44 -2.30
N GLY A 261 13.98 15.24 -2.90
CA GLY A 261 12.59 15.36 -2.47
C GLY A 261 12.41 15.90 -1.05
N PHE A 262 13.27 16.80 -0.58
CA PHE A 262 13.22 17.32 0.78
C PHE A 262 11.85 17.94 1.11
N THR A 263 11.26 17.51 2.21
CA THR A 263 9.97 18.02 2.72
C THR A 263 10.13 18.80 4.01
N TRP A 264 11.30 18.76 4.66
CA TRP A 264 11.52 19.40 5.96
C TRP A 264 12.90 20.07 6.04
N GLY A 265 13.00 21.11 6.87
CA GLY A 265 14.25 21.83 7.16
C GLY A 265 14.75 22.74 6.03
N LEU A 266 13.91 23.05 5.04
CA LEU A 266 14.29 23.82 3.84
C LEU A 266 14.64 25.29 4.11
N ASP A 267 14.15 25.86 5.21
CA ASP A 267 14.41 27.25 5.60
C ASP A 267 15.69 27.43 6.43
N GLY A 268 16.38 26.32 6.74
CA GLY A 268 17.63 26.31 7.50
C GLY A 268 17.50 26.75 8.96
N ARG A 269 16.27 26.81 9.50
CA ARG A 269 16.04 27.15 10.91
C ARG A 269 16.34 26.00 11.85
N GLU A 270 16.33 24.79 11.31
CA GLU A 270 16.51 23.57 12.05
C GLU A 270 17.99 23.25 12.28
N PRO A 271 18.35 22.65 13.44
CA PRO A 271 19.74 22.29 13.74
C PRO A 271 20.24 21.08 12.93
N PHE A 272 19.37 20.50 12.10
CA PHE A 272 19.64 19.33 11.27
C PHE A 272 19.56 19.70 9.78
N PRO A 273 20.31 18.99 8.90
CA PRO A 273 20.20 19.21 7.47
C PRO A 273 18.77 18.91 6.96
N PRO A 274 18.36 19.52 5.83
CA PRO A 274 17.07 19.21 5.21
C PRO A 274 16.88 17.71 4.98
N GLY A 275 15.64 17.25 5.16
CA GLY A 275 15.28 15.83 5.08
C GLY A 275 14.01 15.59 4.27
N ARG A 276 13.89 14.39 3.69
CA ARG A 276 12.65 13.90 3.10
C ARG A 276 11.90 13.07 4.14
N LEU A 277 11.18 13.76 5.01
CA LEU A 277 10.51 13.11 6.14
C LEU A 277 9.16 12.53 5.74
N ASP A 278 8.42 13.26 4.93
CA ASP A 278 7.11 12.88 4.44
C ASP A 278 7.26 11.96 3.22
N LYS A 279 6.47 10.88 3.18
CA LYS A 279 6.53 9.90 2.09
C LYS A 279 5.13 9.42 1.69
N VAL A 280 5.04 8.88 0.48
CA VAL A 280 3.90 8.10 -0.01
C VAL A 280 4.46 6.75 -0.47
N ALA A 281 4.04 5.67 0.18
CA ALA A 281 4.47 4.32 -0.15
C ALA A 281 3.27 3.43 -0.49
N VAL A 282 3.37 2.65 -1.57
CA VAL A 282 2.25 1.94 -2.18
C VAL A 282 2.43 0.42 -2.20
N LEU A 283 1.30 -0.29 -2.22
CA LEU A 283 1.17 -1.71 -2.54
C LEU A 283 0.02 -1.90 -3.53
N GLY A 284 0.27 -2.51 -4.69
CA GLY A 284 -0.75 -2.74 -5.71
C GLY A 284 -1.29 -1.46 -6.38
N LEU A 285 -0.69 -0.31 -6.10
CA LEU A 285 -0.96 0.97 -6.76
C LEU A 285 0.29 1.45 -7.49
N LYS A 286 0.11 2.37 -8.42
CA LYS A 286 1.19 3.06 -9.13
C LYS A 286 1.02 4.57 -9.02
N GLY A 287 2.13 5.26 -8.75
CA GLY A 287 2.20 6.72 -8.82
C GLY A 287 2.22 7.21 -10.26
N GLN A 288 1.46 8.26 -10.55
CA GLN A 288 1.44 8.91 -11.87
C GLN A 288 2.15 10.27 -11.82
N GLU A 289 1.97 11.00 -10.73
CA GLU A 289 2.51 12.33 -10.52
C GLU A 289 2.70 12.54 -9.02
N MET A 290 3.75 13.24 -8.62
CA MET A 290 4.00 13.62 -7.24
C MET A 290 4.75 14.94 -7.17
N ASP A 291 4.21 15.89 -6.40
CA ASP A 291 4.72 17.26 -6.24
C ASP A 291 4.92 17.62 -4.77
N ILE A 292 5.87 18.52 -4.51
CA ILE A 292 6.09 19.13 -3.18
C ILE A 292 5.36 20.47 -3.10
N LEU A 293 4.45 20.59 -2.14
CA LEU A 293 3.72 21.80 -1.81
C LEU A 293 4.48 22.58 -0.73
N ARG A 294 5.29 23.56 -1.15
CA ARG A 294 6.05 24.38 -0.20
C ARG A 294 5.11 25.19 0.71
N PRO A 295 5.39 25.27 2.02
CA PRO A 295 4.59 26.10 2.91
C PRO A 295 4.80 27.57 2.54
N GLY A 296 3.70 28.29 2.41
CA GLY A 296 3.72 29.74 2.50
C GLY A 296 3.95 30.19 3.95
N ALA A 297 3.83 31.49 4.19
CA ALA A 297 3.97 32.06 5.52
C ALA A 297 2.84 33.04 5.83
N LEU A 298 2.49 33.12 7.11
CA LEU A 298 1.67 34.19 7.66
C LEU A 298 2.50 35.45 7.80
N GLU A 299 2.11 36.51 7.11
CA GLU A 299 2.63 37.87 7.33
C GLU A 299 1.77 38.65 8.33
N SER A 300 0.55 38.19 8.59
CA SER A 300 -0.39 38.75 9.54
C SER A 300 -1.20 37.64 10.20
N ALA A 301 -1.59 37.83 11.46
CA ALA A 301 -2.41 36.89 12.21
C ALA A 301 -3.61 37.58 12.86
N GLY A 302 -4.66 36.81 13.15
CA GLY A 302 -5.94 37.28 13.68
C GLY A 302 -6.91 37.76 12.60
N GLN A 303 -8.18 37.91 12.99
CA GLN A 303 -9.27 38.30 12.09
C GLN A 303 -9.87 39.66 12.46
N GLY A 304 -10.37 40.37 11.45
CA GLY A 304 -11.07 41.65 11.62
C GLY A 304 -10.23 42.68 12.38
N LEU A 305 -10.82 43.28 13.42
CA LEU A 305 -10.18 44.30 14.26
C LEU A 305 -9.00 43.78 15.09
N LEU A 306 -8.84 42.46 15.23
CA LEU A 306 -7.72 41.82 15.94
C LEU A 306 -6.57 41.45 15.01
N ARG A 307 -6.70 41.69 13.70
CA ARG A 307 -5.66 41.40 12.73
C ARG A 307 -4.44 42.28 12.99
N ARG A 308 -3.28 41.66 13.14
CA ARG A 308 -2.00 42.33 13.35
C ARG A 308 -0.96 41.83 12.37
N GLN A 309 -0.10 42.74 11.91
CA GLN A 309 1.08 42.37 11.13
C GLN A 309 2.08 41.67 12.07
N LEU A 310 2.73 40.63 11.55
CA LEU A 310 3.77 39.92 12.29
C LEU A 310 5.14 40.52 11.94
N ASP A 311 5.97 40.72 12.96
CA ASP A 311 7.34 41.24 12.78
C ASP A 311 8.20 40.30 11.94
N THR A 312 7.90 39.01 11.97
CA THR A 312 8.58 37.97 11.18
C THR A 312 7.54 37.02 10.60
N PRO A 313 7.60 36.71 9.30
CA PRO A 313 6.72 35.73 8.70
C PRO A 313 6.82 34.37 9.40
N VAL A 314 5.66 33.81 9.75
CA VAL A 314 5.55 32.50 10.39
C VAL A 314 5.15 31.49 9.31
N PRO A 315 6.00 30.52 8.95
CA PRO A 315 5.62 29.46 8.00
C PRO A 315 4.33 28.78 8.41
N TRP A 316 3.52 28.35 7.44
CA TRP A 316 2.31 27.60 7.77
C TRP A 316 2.61 26.24 8.41
N SER A 317 3.76 25.66 8.08
CA SER A 317 4.33 24.47 8.70
C SER A 317 5.85 24.50 8.47
N ASP A 318 6.61 23.82 9.33
CA ASP A 318 8.02 23.47 9.10
C ASP A 318 8.18 22.35 8.05
N HIS A 319 7.09 21.65 7.73
CA HIS A 319 6.99 20.70 6.64
C HIS A 319 6.39 21.31 5.35
N SER A 320 6.84 20.81 4.22
CA SER A 320 6.16 20.90 2.92
C SER A 320 5.15 19.77 2.78
N GLY A 321 4.02 20.06 2.17
CA GLY A 321 3.03 19.03 1.82
C GLY A 321 3.49 18.21 0.62
N LEU A 322 2.88 17.05 0.46
CA LEU A 322 3.03 16.21 -0.74
C LEU A 322 1.69 16.08 -1.44
N LYS A 323 1.65 16.36 -2.73
CA LYS A 323 0.53 16.07 -3.63
C LYS A 323 0.90 14.83 -4.45
N CYS A 324 0.02 13.84 -4.55
CA CYS A 324 0.29 12.61 -5.26
C CYS A 324 -0.95 12.08 -5.98
N CYS A 325 -0.79 11.67 -7.24
CA CYS A 325 -1.81 11.03 -8.04
C CYS A 325 -1.53 9.54 -8.16
N LEU A 326 -2.44 8.71 -7.63
CA LEU A 326 -2.30 7.26 -7.59
C LEU A 326 -3.42 6.58 -8.41
N ARG A 327 -3.08 5.44 -9.01
CA ARG A 327 -4.03 4.54 -9.68
C ARG A 327 -3.79 3.11 -9.27
N LEU A 328 -4.83 2.27 -9.39
CA LEU A 328 -4.65 0.81 -9.34
C LEU A 328 -3.58 0.44 -10.36
N ALA A 329 -2.60 -0.35 -9.94
CA ALA A 329 -1.63 -0.90 -10.87
C ALA A 329 -2.38 -1.81 -11.84
N GLU A 330 -2.10 -1.70 -13.13
CA GLU A 330 -2.56 -2.71 -14.07
C GLU A 330 -1.95 -4.04 -13.63
N GLU A 331 -2.79 -5.07 -13.43
CA GLU A 331 -2.23 -6.41 -13.38
C GLU A 331 -1.46 -6.59 -14.69
N PRO A 332 -0.18 -7.01 -14.65
CA PRO A 332 0.51 -7.32 -15.87
C PRO A 332 -0.35 -8.33 -16.62
N LEU A 333 -0.80 -7.97 -17.84
CA LEU A 333 -1.53 -8.87 -18.72
C LEU A 333 -0.68 -10.13 -18.83
N LEU A 334 -1.04 -11.14 -18.03
CA LEU A 334 -0.45 -12.45 -18.15
C LEU A 334 -0.77 -12.88 -19.59
N PRO A 335 0.21 -13.29 -20.40
CA PRO A 335 -0.13 -13.99 -21.62
C PRO A 335 -1.10 -15.11 -21.23
N ALA A 336 -2.17 -15.28 -22.00
CA ALA A 336 -3.30 -16.19 -21.71
C ALA A 336 -2.90 -17.66 -21.49
N HIS A 337 -1.60 -17.96 -21.57
CA HIS A 337 -1.00 -19.22 -21.26
C HIS A 337 0.22 -18.97 -20.36
N PRO A 338 0.42 -19.76 -19.28
CA PRO A 338 1.71 -19.79 -18.63
C PRO A 338 2.76 -20.00 -19.72
N LEU A 339 3.80 -19.16 -19.74
CA LEU A 339 5.02 -19.43 -20.50
C LEU A 339 5.62 -20.71 -19.91
N VAL A 340 5.15 -21.86 -20.39
CA VAL A 340 5.82 -23.13 -20.23
C VAL A 340 6.97 -23.08 -21.22
N GLU A 341 8.10 -22.51 -20.77
CA GLU A 341 9.34 -22.65 -21.50
C GLU A 341 9.75 -24.12 -21.39
N ARG A 342 9.49 -24.88 -22.46
CA ARG A 342 9.85 -26.29 -22.55
C ARG A 342 11.36 -26.37 -22.73
N VAL A 343 12.10 -26.33 -21.63
CA VAL A 343 13.56 -26.55 -21.66
C VAL A 343 13.79 -28.04 -21.92
N ARG A 344 13.99 -28.41 -23.18
CA ARG A 344 14.49 -29.74 -23.54
C ARG A 344 15.96 -29.81 -23.11
N LEU A 345 16.21 -30.28 -21.90
CA LEU A 345 17.55 -30.72 -21.53
C LEU A 345 17.84 -31.99 -22.34
N GLN A 346 18.62 -31.87 -23.42
CA GLN A 346 19.22 -33.04 -24.03
C GLN A 346 20.16 -33.67 -23.00
N LEU A 347 19.76 -34.82 -22.47
CA LEU A 347 20.62 -35.70 -21.68
C LEU A 347 21.70 -36.27 -22.61
N ASP A 348 22.74 -35.50 -22.89
CA ASP A 348 23.95 -35.94 -23.60
C ASP A 348 24.79 -36.98 -22.80
N ALA A 349 24.17 -37.65 -21.83
CA ALA A 349 24.78 -38.62 -20.94
C ALA A 349 24.22 -40.04 -21.09
N TYR A 350 23.18 -40.27 -21.90
CA TYR A 350 22.60 -41.62 -22.00
C TYR A 350 23.47 -42.60 -22.81
N ASP A 351 24.16 -42.12 -23.85
CA ASP A 351 25.04 -42.98 -24.67
C ASP A 351 26.39 -43.33 -24.02
N LYS A 352 26.75 -42.69 -22.90
CA LYS A 352 28.00 -42.99 -22.18
C LYS A 352 27.83 -43.95 -21.00
N ALA A 353 26.59 -44.29 -20.63
CA ALA A 353 26.29 -45.22 -19.53
C ALA A 353 26.44 -46.70 -19.90
N ARG A 354 26.67 -47.03 -21.18
CA ARG A 354 26.80 -48.43 -21.64
C ARG A 354 28.11 -49.11 -21.18
N ASN A 355 29.11 -48.35 -20.75
CA ASN A 355 30.40 -48.86 -20.30
C ASN A 355 30.69 -48.55 -18.83
N GLY A 356 29.83 -49.02 -17.93
CA GLY A 356 30.23 -49.67 -16.67
C GLY A 356 30.99 -48.88 -15.59
N ARG A 357 31.27 -47.59 -15.72
CA ARG A 357 31.85 -46.78 -14.64
C ARG A 357 31.45 -45.31 -14.75
N LEU A 358 30.39 -44.91 -14.07
CA LEU A 358 30.25 -43.55 -13.54
C LEU A 358 29.19 -43.53 -12.44
N GLN A 359 29.56 -42.91 -11.32
CA GLN A 359 28.66 -42.52 -10.24
C GLN A 359 27.56 -41.60 -10.79
N TYR A 360 26.39 -41.62 -10.16
CA TYR A 360 25.22 -40.78 -10.44
C TYR A 360 25.59 -39.37 -10.94
N PRO A 361 24.82 -38.78 -11.88
CA PRO A 361 25.15 -37.49 -12.46
C PRO A 361 25.33 -36.43 -11.37
N GLN A 362 26.53 -35.88 -11.27
CA GLN A 362 26.92 -34.83 -10.31
C GLN A 362 26.18 -33.49 -10.51
N TYR A 363 25.21 -33.40 -11.42
CA TYR A 363 24.53 -32.13 -11.72
C TYR A 363 23.40 -31.78 -10.76
N ILE A 364 22.77 -32.75 -10.08
CA ILE A 364 21.77 -32.45 -9.02
C ILE A 364 22.45 -31.98 -7.72
N LEU A 365 23.72 -32.33 -7.50
CA LEU A 365 24.50 -31.88 -6.34
C LEU A 365 25.06 -30.46 -6.48
N SER A 366 25.15 -29.91 -7.70
CA SER A 366 25.72 -28.57 -7.90
C SER A 366 24.78 -27.40 -7.53
N ILE A 367 23.50 -27.68 -7.26
CA ILE A 367 22.51 -26.65 -6.92
C ILE A 367 22.51 -26.31 -5.41
N ASN A 368 23.28 -27.03 -4.58
CA ASN A 368 23.33 -26.78 -3.14
C ASN A 368 24.72 -27.05 -2.55
N ALA A 369 25.67 -26.14 -2.76
CA ALA A 369 26.95 -26.16 -2.03
C ALA A 369 26.94 -25.34 -0.72
N SER A 370 25.83 -24.72 -0.32
CA SER A 370 25.79 -23.85 0.89
C SER A 370 24.76 -24.22 1.96
N ASN A 371 23.89 -25.22 1.76
CA ASN A 371 22.90 -25.61 2.75
C ASN A 371 23.31 -26.87 3.52
N LYS A 372 23.28 -26.79 4.86
CA LYS A 372 23.59 -27.88 5.79
C LYS A 372 22.57 -29.04 5.80
N HIS A 373 21.54 -29.00 4.94
CA HIS A 373 20.57 -30.08 4.76
C HIS A 373 20.20 -30.23 3.27
N PRO A 374 20.51 -31.35 2.61
CA PRO A 374 20.10 -31.61 1.23
C PRO A 374 18.57 -31.79 1.13
N PRO A 375 17.93 -31.39 0.02
CA PRO A 375 16.51 -31.65 -0.19
C PRO A 375 16.24 -33.16 -0.24
N GLN A 376 15.25 -33.63 0.53
CA GLN A 376 14.81 -35.02 0.51
C GLN A 376 13.88 -35.26 -0.69
N LEU A 377 14.28 -36.17 -1.59
CA LEU A 377 13.41 -36.70 -2.64
C LEU A 377 12.37 -37.63 -2.00
N LEU A 378 11.09 -37.27 -2.12
CA LEU A 378 10.00 -38.01 -1.47
C LEU A 378 9.75 -39.41 -2.07
N HIS A 379 10.09 -39.66 -3.34
CA HIS A 379 10.04 -40.98 -3.96
C HIS A 379 10.96 -41.03 -5.20
N THR A 380 11.71 -42.11 -5.41
CA THR A 380 12.45 -42.35 -6.67
C THR A 380 11.99 -43.68 -7.26
N PRO A 381 11.56 -43.74 -8.54
CA PRO A 381 11.32 -45.02 -9.19
C PRO A 381 12.65 -45.76 -9.43
N PRO A 382 12.65 -47.10 -9.47
CA PRO A 382 13.84 -47.89 -9.76
C PRO A 382 14.41 -47.57 -11.16
N ALA A 383 15.74 -47.52 -11.27
CA ALA A 383 16.47 -47.06 -12.44
C ALA A 383 16.25 -47.89 -13.73
N SER A 384 15.63 -49.07 -13.63
CA SER A 384 15.32 -49.95 -14.76
C SER A 384 14.13 -49.48 -15.62
N ASP A 385 13.32 -48.54 -15.14
CA ASP A 385 11.98 -48.29 -15.70
C ASP A 385 11.85 -46.90 -16.38
N VAL A 386 12.95 -46.18 -16.59
CA VAL A 386 12.96 -44.79 -17.06
C VAL A 386 13.76 -44.66 -18.36
N HIS A 387 13.08 -44.44 -19.48
CA HIS A 387 13.70 -44.17 -20.78
C HIS A 387 13.88 -42.68 -21.06
N ASP A 388 12.86 -41.87 -20.74
CA ASP A 388 12.88 -40.42 -20.93
C ASP A 388 12.43 -39.69 -19.67
N ALA A 389 13.17 -38.65 -19.30
CA ALA A 389 12.84 -37.74 -18.21
C ALA A 389 12.65 -36.32 -18.75
N HIS A 390 11.48 -35.74 -18.51
CA HIS A 390 11.17 -34.36 -18.85
C HIS A 390 11.20 -33.51 -17.59
N VAL A 391 12.08 -32.52 -17.56
CA VAL A 391 12.17 -31.53 -16.48
C VAL A 391 11.45 -30.26 -16.92
N TYR A 392 10.41 -29.89 -16.18
CA TYR A 392 9.68 -28.64 -16.37
C TYR A 392 10.07 -27.68 -15.24
N VAL A 393 10.59 -26.51 -15.60
CA VAL A 393 10.84 -25.43 -14.65
C VAL A 393 9.70 -24.44 -14.77
N ILE A 394 8.81 -24.43 -13.78
CA ILE A 394 7.63 -23.58 -13.76
C ILE A 394 7.89 -22.45 -12.78
N ARG A 395 7.88 -21.21 -13.28
CA ARG A 395 7.94 -20.03 -12.44
C ARG A 395 6.55 -19.77 -11.87
N LEU A 396 6.35 -20.04 -10.59
CA LEU A 396 5.11 -19.70 -9.89
C LEU A 396 5.17 -18.21 -9.48
N PHE A 397 4.10 -17.47 -9.73
CA PHE A 397 4.14 -16.02 -9.83
C PHE A 397 4.53 -15.25 -8.53
N VAL A 398 5.26 -14.15 -8.75
CA VAL A 398 5.60 -12.98 -7.90
C VAL A 398 6.52 -13.16 -6.68
N ARG A 399 7.09 -14.34 -6.41
CA ARG A 399 8.24 -14.46 -5.49
C ARG A 399 9.31 -15.37 -6.07
N THR A 400 10.50 -15.36 -5.47
CA THR A 400 11.75 -16.07 -5.85
C THR A 400 11.63 -17.61 -5.83
N THR A 401 10.43 -18.16 -5.98
CA THR A 401 10.15 -19.59 -5.84
C THR A 401 9.98 -20.21 -7.21
N TRP A 402 10.83 -21.20 -7.51
CA TRP A 402 10.76 -21.99 -8.72
C TRP A 402 10.13 -23.33 -8.39
N LEU A 403 9.24 -23.82 -9.25
CA LEU A 403 8.70 -25.17 -9.18
C LEU A 403 9.44 -26.02 -10.21
N ILE A 404 10.09 -27.09 -9.78
CA ILE A 404 10.70 -28.06 -10.69
C ILE A 404 9.81 -29.30 -10.70
N VAL A 405 9.16 -29.55 -11.81
CA VAL A 405 8.34 -30.76 -12.02
C VAL A 405 9.14 -31.70 -12.90
N VAL A 406 9.43 -32.90 -12.41
CA VAL A 406 10.12 -33.94 -13.20
C VAL A 406 9.08 -35.00 -13.53
N SER A 407 8.83 -35.19 -14.82
CA SER A 407 7.97 -36.26 -15.34
C SER A 407 8.83 -37.35 -15.98
N TYR A 408 8.45 -38.61 -15.78
CA TYR A 408 9.13 -39.77 -16.34
C TYR A 408 8.17 -40.53 -17.25
N CYS A 409 8.60 -40.94 -18.43
CA CYS A 409 7.84 -41.88 -19.26
C CYS A 409 8.34 -43.32 -19.02
N ARG A 410 7.41 -44.25 -18.77
CA ARG A 410 7.71 -45.69 -18.68
C ARG A 410 7.82 -46.31 -20.08
N GLU A 411 8.54 -47.44 -20.19
CA GLU A 411 8.90 -48.19 -21.41
C GLU A 411 7.79 -48.46 -22.45
N HIS A 412 6.52 -48.26 -22.11
CA HIS A 412 5.38 -48.66 -22.95
C HIS A 412 4.39 -47.54 -23.27
N GLU A 413 4.67 -46.29 -22.91
CA GLU A 413 3.83 -45.14 -23.29
C GLU A 413 4.46 -44.38 -24.46
N ARG A 414 3.73 -44.24 -25.57
CA ARG A 414 4.14 -43.38 -26.69
C ARG A 414 3.81 -41.93 -26.38
N GLU A 415 4.66 -40.99 -26.81
CA GLU A 415 4.53 -39.54 -26.58
C GLU A 415 3.18 -38.96 -27.05
N SER A 416 2.52 -39.62 -28.02
CA SER A 416 1.19 -39.28 -28.53
C SER A 416 0.01 -39.64 -27.61
N ASP A 417 0.25 -40.48 -26.61
CA ASP A 417 -0.79 -41.01 -25.70
C ASP A 417 -0.86 -40.21 -24.37
N LEU A 418 -0.01 -39.19 -24.22
CA LEU A 418 0.05 -38.33 -23.05
C LEU A 418 -1.11 -37.31 -23.04
N THR A 419 -2.13 -37.58 -22.22
CA THR A 419 -3.17 -36.59 -21.85
C THR A 419 -2.82 -35.91 -20.52
N GLU A 420 -3.42 -34.75 -20.22
CA GLU A 420 -3.19 -33.97 -18.98
C GLU A 420 -3.38 -34.80 -17.69
N GLN A 421 -4.11 -35.93 -17.77
CA GLN A 421 -4.39 -36.86 -16.69
C GLN A 421 -3.35 -37.99 -16.52
N SER A 422 -2.43 -38.16 -17.48
CA SER A 422 -1.48 -39.30 -17.55
C SER A 422 -0.06 -39.00 -17.03
N LEU A 423 0.25 -37.76 -16.68
CA LEU A 423 1.56 -37.40 -16.12
C LEU A 423 1.77 -38.04 -14.74
N PRO A 424 2.85 -38.81 -14.49
CA PRO A 424 3.20 -39.20 -13.13
C PRO A 424 3.50 -37.95 -12.30
N LYS A 425 2.66 -37.72 -11.28
CA LYS A 425 2.72 -36.54 -10.41
C LYS A 425 3.81 -36.73 -9.36
N MET A 426 5.04 -36.35 -9.68
CA MET A 426 6.02 -36.00 -8.67
C MET A 426 6.36 -34.52 -8.76
N VAL A 427 6.00 -33.78 -7.72
CA VAL A 427 6.22 -32.34 -7.61
C VAL A 427 7.32 -32.12 -6.58
N VAL A 428 8.46 -31.58 -7.01
CA VAL A 428 9.54 -31.17 -6.08
C VAL A 428 9.52 -29.65 -5.99
N VAL A 429 9.06 -29.14 -4.84
CA VAL A 429 9.08 -27.70 -4.55
C VAL A 429 10.40 -27.39 -3.85
N THR A 430 11.28 -26.59 -4.46
CA THR A 430 12.49 -26.10 -3.79
C THR A 430 12.60 -24.58 -3.92
N PRO A 431 12.73 -23.83 -2.82
CA PRO A 431 13.00 -22.39 -2.88
C PRO A 431 14.45 -22.15 -3.34
N VAL A 432 14.66 -21.22 -4.29
CA VAL A 432 15.99 -20.87 -4.81
C VAL A 432 16.35 -19.44 -4.36
N PRO A 433 17.60 -19.16 -3.92
CA PRO A 433 18.02 -17.82 -3.53
C PRO A 433 18.11 -16.84 -4.73
N PRO A 434 17.98 -15.52 -4.49
CA PRO A 434 17.83 -14.49 -5.54
C PRO A 434 19.07 -14.21 -6.41
N TYR A 435 20.24 -14.82 -6.15
CA TYR A 435 21.49 -14.48 -6.85
C TYR A 435 22.16 -15.72 -7.42
N GLY A 436 21.84 -16.04 -8.68
CA GLY A 436 22.52 -17.05 -9.48
C GLY A 436 22.23 -16.80 -10.95
N LEU A 437 23.26 -16.42 -11.72
CA LEU A 437 23.19 -16.26 -13.16
C LEU A 437 22.95 -17.63 -13.82
N TRP A 438 21.82 -17.79 -14.50
CA TRP A 438 21.57 -18.93 -15.37
C TRP A 438 22.09 -18.56 -16.77
N LYS A 439 23.13 -19.24 -17.25
CA LYS A 439 23.46 -19.27 -18.68
C LYS A 439 22.75 -20.48 -19.28
N CYS A 440 21.77 -20.25 -20.15
CA CYS A 440 21.30 -21.28 -21.07
C CYS A 440 22.41 -21.53 -22.10
N LEU A 441 22.80 -22.80 -22.26
CA LEU A 441 23.54 -23.31 -23.41
C LEU A 441 22.55 -23.99 -24.36
#